data_AF-A0A7C7L341-F1
#
_entry.id   AF-A0A7C7L341-F1
#
_cell.length_a   1.000
_cell.length_b   1.000
_cell.length_c   1.000
_cell.angle_alpha   90.00
_cell.angle_beta   90.00
_cell.angle_gamma   90.00
#
_symmetry.space_group_name_H-M   'P 1'
#
loop_
_entity.id
_entity.type
_entity.pdbx_description
1 polymer ?
#
loop_
_entity_poly.entity_id
_entity_poly.type
_entity_poly.pdbx_seq_one_letter_code
_entity_poly.pdbx_strand_id
1 'polypeptide(L)'
;DECGLDKTNVLRIIDNLEEKGLLKRAPKLDDRRAYLIKLTPKGKKLIPVINKAIGDLNKKALNGISEGQQKSFFKTLDKISENLHDLPAEKLLVSFNK
;
A
#
# COMPACT_ATOMS: atom_id res chain seq x y z
N ASP A 1 7.08 1.43 -8.72
CA ASP A 1 6.94 1.20 -7.26
C ASP A 1 5.65 1.82 -6.75
N GLU A 2 4.53 1.11 -6.82
CA GLU A 2 3.18 1.65 -6.52
C GLU A 2 2.82 1.67 -5.01
N CYS A 3 3.64 1.08 -4.13
CA CYS A 3 3.34 1.01 -2.69
C CYS A 3 4.24 1.89 -1.81
N GLY A 4 5.24 2.58 -2.37
CA GLY A 4 6.23 3.33 -1.55
C GLY A 4 7.03 2.45 -0.58
N LEU A 5 6.96 1.12 -0.72
CA LEU A 5 7.65 0.14 0.11
C LEU A 5 8.94 -0.32 -0.59
N ASP A 6 10.04 -0.37 0.15
CA ASP A 6 11.30 -0.97 -0.31
C ASP A 6 11.05 -2.40 -0.83
N LYS A 7 11.70 -2.75 -1.95
CA LYS A 7 11.61 -4.07 -2.59
C LYS A 7 11.83 -5.22 -1.60
N THR A 8 12.73 -5.04 -0.65
CA THR A 8 13.04 -6.03 0.40
C THR A 8 11.85 -6.27 1.33
N ASN A 9 11.14 -5.21 1.70
CA ASN A 9 9.94 -5.31 2.54
C ASN A 9 8.78 -5.98 1.80
N VAL A 10 8.61 -5.65 0.51
CA VAL A 10 7.59 -6.29 -0.32
C VAL A 10 7.84 -7.80 -0.46
N LEU A 11 9.10 -8.22 -0.69
CA LEU A 11 9.45 -9.63 -0.74
C LEU A 11 9.07 -10.36 0.56
N ARG A 12 9.45 -9.79 1.72
CA ARG A 12 9.15 -10.38 3.03
C ARG A 12 7.65 -10.52 3.29
N ILE A 13 6.84 -9.55 2.84
CA ILE A 13 5.38 -9.63 2.92
C ILE A 13 4.86 -10.77 2.04
N ILE A 14 5.36 -10.88 0.81
CA ILE A 14 4.96 -11.95 -0.11
C ILE A 14 5.32 -13.32 0.46
N ASP A 15 6.54 -13.50 0.99
CA ASP A 15 6.98 -14.76 1.58
C ASP A 15 6.05 -15.17 2.74
N ASN A 16 5.72 -14.25 3.64
CA ASN A 16 4.83 -14.54 4.76
C ASN A 16 3.41 -14.91 4.32
N LEU A 17 2.90 -14.28 3.27
CA LEU A 17 1.58 -14.57 2.72
C LEU A 17 1.55 -15.90 1.94
N GLU A 18 2.67 -16.28 1.33
CA GLU A 18 2.86 -17.58 0.68
C GLU A 18 2.97 -18.71 1.72
N GLU A 19 3.75 -18.54 2.80
CA GLU A 19 3.82 -19.47 3.94
C GLU A 19 2.44 -19.73 4.57
N LYS A 20 1.59 -18.71 4.64
CA LYS A 20 0.20 -18.83 5.13
C LYS A 20 -0.75 -19.49 4.12
N GLY A 21 -0.27 -19.80 2.92
CA GLY A 21 -1.03 -20.39 1.82
C GLY A 21 -2.08 -19.44 1.23
N LEU A 22 -1.89 -18.13 1.38
CA LEU A 22 -2.82 -17.10 0.88
C LEU A 22 -2.44 -16.64 -0.54
N LEU A 23 -1.15 -16.67 -0.86
CA LEU A 23 -0.58 -16.39 -2.17
C LEU A 23 0.21 -17.59 -2.69
N LYS A 24 0.49 -17.58 -3.99
CA LYS A 24 1.46 -18.46 -4.65
C LYS A 24 2.22 -17.71 -5.74
N ARG A 25 3.50 -18.02 -5.89
CA ARG A 25 4.33 -17.59 -7.02
C ARG A 25 4.13 -18.55 -8.21
N ALA A 26 3.89 -17.99 -9.39
CA ALA A 26 3.85 -18.75 -10.64
C ALA A 26 4.89 -18.18 -11.61
N PRO A 27 5.71 -19.02 -12.28
CA PRO A 27 6.67 -18.52 -13.26
C PRO A 27 5.93 -17.81 -14.39
N LYS A 28 6.47 -16.67 -14.84
CA LYS A 28 6.01 -16.03 -16.06
C LYS A 28 6.60 -16.79 -17.25
N LEU A 29 5.75 -17.21 -18.18
CA LEU A 29 6.14 -18.06 -19.32
C LEU A 29 7.26 -17.43 -20.18
N ASP A 30 7.29 -16.11 -20.30
CA ASP A 30 8.25 -15.38 -21.15
C ASP A 30 9.46 -14.82 -20.40
N ASP A 31 9.47 -14.84 -19.06
CA ASP A 31 10.60 -14.34 -18.28
C ASP A 31 10.74 -15.12 -16.98
N ARG A 32 11.73 -16.01 -16.94
CA ARG A 32 12.04 -16.86 -15.77
C ARG A 32 12.53 -16.06 -14.56
N ARG A 33 12.91 -14.79 -14.74
CA ARG A 33 13.28 -13.89 -13.65
C ARG A 33 12.06 -13.18 -13.04
N ALA A 34 10.88 -13.29 -13.66
CA ALA A 34 9.65 -12.69 -13.18
C ALA A 34 8.68 -13.76 -12.65
N TYR A 35 8.21 -13.55 -11.42
CA TYR A 35 7.15 -14.35 -10.81
C TYR A 35 5.85 -13.58 -10.80
N LEU A 36 4.77 -14.23 -11.24
CA LEU A 36 3.40 -13.74 -11.06
C LEU A 36 2.90 -14.15 -9.68
N ILE A 37 2.49 -13.16 -8.89
CA ILE A 37 1.84 -13.38 -7.60
C ILE A 37 0.36 -13.64 -7.84
N LYS A 38 -0.17 -14.78 -7.38
CA LYS A 38 -1.58 -15.15 -7.51
C LYS A 38 -2.17 -15.48 -6.15
N LEU A 39 -3.37 -14.97 -5.88
CA LEU A 39 -4.17 -15.40 -4.74
C LEU A 39 -4.55 -16.88 -4.88
N THR A 40 -4.40 -17.64 -3.79
CA THR A 40 -4.93 -18.99 -3.70
C THR A 40 -6.45 -18.94 -3.48
N PRO A 41 -7.19 -20.05 -3.63
CA PRO A 41 -8.59 -20.11 -3.23
C PRO A 41 -8.82 -19.70 -1.77
N LYS A 42 -7.89 -20.04 -0.87
CA LYS A 42 -7.89 -19.60 0.54
C LYS A 42 -7.72 -18.08 0.65
N GLY A 43 -6.76 -17.50 -0.07
CA GLY A 43 -6.56 -16.05 -0.11
C GLY A 43 -7.78 -15.30 -0.64
N LYS A 44 -8.39 -15.79 -1.72
CA LYS A 44 -9.61 -15.18 -2.30
C LYS A 44 -10.78 -15.14 -1.33
N LYS A 45 -10.95 -16.16 -0.48
CA LYS A 45 -12.01 -16.21 0.54
C LYS A 45 -11.87 -15.13 1.62
N LEU A 46 -10.66 -14.60 1.86
CA LEU A 46 -10.43 -13.55 2.85
C LEU A 46 -10.74 -12.14 2.34
N ILE A 47 -10.66 -11.92 1.03
CA ILE A 47 -10.93 -10.62 0.39
C ILE A 47 -12.25 -9.97 0.86
N PRO A 48 -13.42 -10.64 0.86
CA PRO A 48 -14.66 -10.02 1.31
C PRO A 48 -14.62 -9.61 2.79
N VAL A 49 -13.96 -10.40 3.64
CA VAL A 49 -13.82 -10.11 5.07
C VAL A 49 -12.94 -8.88 5.29
N ILE A 50 -11.80 -8.81 4.58
CA ILE A 50 -10.88 -7.68 4.63
C ILE A 50 -11.58 -6.41 4.14
N ASN A 51 -12.26 -6.47 2.99
CA ASN A 51 -12.98 -5.33 2.43
C ASN A 51 -14.07 -4.82 3.38
N LYS A 52 -14.80 -5.73 4.03
CA LYS A 52 -15.79 -5.36 5.04
C LYS A 52 -15.13 -4.66 6.23
N ALA A 53 -14.05 -5.22 6.78
CA ALA A 53 -13.35 -4.63 7.91
C ALA A 53 -12.79 -3.23 7.60
N ILE A 54 -12.19 -3.05 6.42
CA ILE A 54 -11.71 -1.75 5.93
C ILE A 54 -12.88 -0.78 5.76
N GLY A 55 -13.99 -1.22 5.16
CA GLY A 55 -15.19 -0.40 5.00
C GLY A 55 -15.76 0.07 6.33
N ASP A 56 -15.88 -0.84 7.31
CA ASP A 56 -16.37 -0.53 8.65
C ASP A 56 -15.43 0.43 9.40
N LEU A 57 -14.12 0.27 9.25
CA LEU A 57 -13.12 1.18 9.80
C LEU A 57 -13.22 2.58 9.15
N ASN A 58 -13.26 2.65 7.82
CA ASN A 58 -13.32 3.91 7.08
C ASN A 58 -14.60 4.68 7.42
N LYS A 59 -15.75 4.01 7.55
CA LYS A 59 -17.00 4.64 7.99
C LYS A 59 -16.85 5.32 9.35
N LYS A 60 -16.16 4.68 10.29
CA LYS A 60 -15.90 5.27 11.62
C LYS A 60 -14.92 6.43 11.53
N ALA A 61 -13.81 6.25 10.81
CA ALA A 61 -12.77 7.26 10.66
C ALA A 61 -13.27 8.53 9.96
N LEU A 62 -14.19 8.39 9.01
CA LEU A 62 -14.73 9.48 8.18
C LEU A 62 -16.08 10.02 8.69
N ASN A 63 -16.55 9.56 9.85
CA ASN A 63 -17.82 9.99 10.41
C ASN A 63 -17.84 11.52 10.60
N GLY A 64 -18.86 12.19 10.06
CA GLY A 64 -18.98 13.65 10.10
C GLY A 64 -18.15 14.42 9.06
N ILE A 65 -17.46 13.73 8.15
CA ILE A 65 -16.68 14.35 7.07
C ILE A 65 -17.39 14.09 5.74
N SER A 66 -17.86 15.15 5.08
CA SER A 66 -18.53 15.04 3.78
C SER A 66 -17.59 14.53 2.68
N GLU A 67 -18.13 13.90 1.64
CA GLU A 67 -17.33 13.46 0.48
C GLU A 67 -16.55 14.60 -0.18
N GLY A 68 -17.11 15.81 -0.21
CA GLY A 68 -16.43 16.99 -0.74
C GLY A 68 -15.19 17.36 0.08
N GLN A 69 -15.29 17.33 1.41
CA GLN A 69 -14.15 17.56 2.30
C GLN A 69 -13.08 16.48 2.16
N GLN A 70 -13.49 15.21 2.06
CA GLN A 70 -12.57 14.09 1.83
C GLN A 70 -11.79 14.27 0.51
N LYS A 71 -12.49 14.56 -0.59
CA LYS A 71 -11.85 14.82 -1.90
C LYS A 71 -10.87 15.99 -1.84
N SER A 72 -11.25 17.09 -1.18
CA SER A 72 -10.35 18.24 -1.02
C SER A 72 -9.13 17.88 -0.19
N PHE A 73 -9.30 17.13 0.90
CA PHE A 73 -8.19 16.68 1.74
C PHE A 73 -7.19 15.83 0.95
N PHE A 74 -7.67 14.81 0.23
CA PHE A 74 -6.81 13.97 -0.59
C PHE A 74 -6.07 14.77 -1.66
N LYS A 75 -6.75 15.69 -2.36
CA LYS A 75 -6.11 16.58 -3.34
C LYS A 75 -4.97 17.41 -2.74
N THR A 76 -5.18 17.96 -1.53
CA THR A 76 -4.14 18.72 -0.83
C THR A 76 -2.98 17.82 -0.40
N LEU A 77 -3.28 16.62 0.11
CA LEU A 77 -2.28 15.65 0.55
C LEU A 77 -1.42 15.16 -0.61
N ASP A 78 -2.04 14.85 -1.76
CA ASP A 78 -1.34 14.48 -2.99
C ASP A 78 -0.38 15.60 -3.41
N LYS A 79 -0.84 16.86 -3.34
CA LYS A 79 0.02 18.00 -3.69
C LYS A 79 1.21 18.16 -2.76
N ILE A 80 1.01 17.93 -1.46
CA ILE A 80 2.11 17.91 -0.49
C ILE A 80 3.08 16.77 -0.83
N SER A 81 2.57 15.57 -1.12
CA SER A 81 3.40 14.42 -1.48
C SER A 81 4.23 14.67 -2.74
N GLU A 82 3.66 15.28 -3.78
CA GLU A 82 4.37 15.70 -4.98
C GLU A 82 5.52 16.65 -4.64
N ASN A 83 5.23 17.71 -3.88
CA ASN A 83 6.24 18.69 -3.50
C ASN A 83 7.40 18.07 -2.72
N LEU A 84 7.12 17.04 -1.91
CA LEU A 84 8.13 16.32 -1.13
C LEU A 84 8.90 15.28 -1.94
N HIS A 85 8.30 14.72 -2.98
CA HIS A 85 8.98 13.77 -3.87
C HIS A 85 10.11 14.42 -4.66
N ASP A 86 9.92 15.68 -5.05
CA ASP A 86 10.89 16.47 -5.83
C ASP A 86 11.98 17.15 -4.97
N LEU A 87 11.95 16.97 -3.64
CA LEU A 87 12.98 17.52 -2.76
C LEU A 87 14.23 16.63 -2.76
N PRO A 88 15.41 17.13 -3.15
CA PRO A 88 16.66 16.42 -2.90
C PRO A 88 16.86 16.29 -1.39
N ALA A 89 17.15 15.07 -0.93
CA ALA A 89 17.29 14.69 0.49
C ALA A 89 18.25 15.60 1.29
N GLU A 90 19.16 16.29 0.61
CA GLU A 90 20.17 17.19 1.19
C GLU A 90 19.61 18.55 1.66
N LYS A 91 18.39 18.96 1.26
CA LYS A 91 17.84 20.30 1.59
C LYS A 91 17.03 20.40 2.88
N LEU A 92 16.80 19.29 3.60
CA LEU A 92 16.11 19.30 4.90
C LEU A 92 17.12 19.10 6.04
N LEU A 93 18.00 20.09 6.23
CA LEU A 93 18.74 20.21 7.49
C LEU A 93 17.77 20.70 8.57
N VAL A 94 17.09 19.76 9.23
CA VAL A 94 16.36 20.06 10.46
C VAL A 94 17.40 20.16 11.58
N SER A 95 17.87 21.38 11.85
CA SER A 95 18.59 21.68 13.08
C SER A 95 17.60 21.60 14.24
N PHE A 96 17.53 20.43 14.89
CA PHE A 96 16.91 20.32 16.19
C PHE A 96 17.80 21.05 17.20
N ASN A 97 17.52 22.34 17.42
CA ASN A 97 18.03 23.03 18.60
C ASN A 97 17.36 22.42 19.82
N LYS A 98 18.13 21.70 20.62
CA LYS A 98 17.77 21.30 21.97
C LYS A 98 18.51 22.18 22.95
#